data_AF-A0A840CG39-F1
#
_entry.id   AF-A0A840CG39-F1
#
_cell.length_a   1.000
_cell.length_b   1.000
_cell.length_c   1.000
_cell.angle_alpha   90.00
_cell.angle_beta   90.00
_cell.angle_gamma   90.00
#
_symmetry.space_group_name_H-M   'P 1'
#
loop_
_entity.id
_entity.type
_entity.pdbx_description
1 polymer ?
#
loop_
_entity_poly.entity_id
_entity_poly.type
_entity_poly.pdbx_seq_one_letter_code
_entity_poly.pdbx_strand_id
1 'polypeptide(L)'
;MDIKDIISKADPNILIFLLTTFCAFLAWLSKGLVEKPLEESKETFNRFLDKRIEILTEVKVRLNFIAYFPTTEESKEFKEQLQELILKDGKVGYLNKDTLENILKISIDPKTDEKLLLATIKNIDEDLSAQISKIQDEISFFRKFSNFNPFKKFWGLSLLSAQYILSLTLITSFFYLVILGLITFSLPFKIGLIIIVILILYFLSKYINKS
;
A
#
# COMPACT_ATOMS: atom_id res chain seq x y z
N MET A 1 36.38 27.05 14.92
CA MET A 1 35.39 27.64 15.85
C MET A 1 34.52 26.48 16.28
N ASP A 2 34.61 26.09 17.56
CA ASP A 2 33.95 24.87 18.03
C ASP A 2 32.43 25.05 18.06
N ILE A 3 31.67 23.98 17.79
CA ILE A 3 30.20 23.97 17.94
C ILE A 3 29.79 24.43 19.36
N LYS A 4 30.63 24.11 20.34
CA LYS A 4 30.52 24.55 21.73
C LYS A 4 30.57 26.06 21.88
N ASP A 5 31.45 26.75 21.14
CA ASP A 5 31.58 28.22 21.18
C ASP A 5 30.40 28.93 20.50
N ILE A 6 29.81 28.31 19.47
CA ILE A 6 28.64 28.84 18.75
C ILE A 6 27.39 28.71 19.63
N ILE A 7 27.20 27.58 20.29
CA ILE A 7 26.06 27.33 21.19
C ILE A 7 26.17 28.17 22.47
N SER A 8 27.38 28.36 23.02
CA SER A 8 27.59 29.20 24.22
C SER A 8 27.34 30.69 23.98
N LYS A 9 27.46 31.18 22.74
CA LYS A 9 27.22 32.58 22.38
C LYS A 9 25.83 32.83 21.79
N ALA A 10 25.06 31.78 21.50
CA ALA A 10 23.72 31.89 20.95
C ALA A 10 22.72 32.26 22.05
N ASP A 11 21.78 33.16 21.75
CA ASP A 11 20.68 33.49 22.66
C ASP A 11 19.84 32.23 22.92
N PRO A 12 19.67 31.80 24.18
CA PRO A 12 18.92 30.60 24.54
C PRO A 12 17.49 30.60 24.00
N ASN A 13 16.83 31.77 23.90
CA ASN A 13 15.47 31.88 23.39
C ASN A 13 15.40 31.60 21.89
N ILE A 14 16.39 32.08 21.13
CA ILE A 14 16.48 31.84 19.69
C ILE A 14 16.76 30.36 19.45
N LEU A 15 17.64 29.74 20.25
CA LEU A 15 17.94 28.32 20.16
C LEU A 15 16.71 27.44 20.42
N ILE A 16 15.95 27.75 21.48
CA ILE A 16 14.70 27.05 21.82
C ILE A 16 13.65 27.22 20.72
N PHE A 17 13.51 28.43 20.16
CA PHE A 17 12.58 28.69 19.06
C PHE A 17 12.94 27.91 17.79
N LEU A 18 14.23 27.87 17.43
CA LEU A 18 14.71 27.12 16.27
C LEU A 18 14.49 25.61 16.46
N LEU A 19 14.76 25.09 17.66
CA LEU A 19 14.62 23.68 17.96
C LEU A 19 13.15 23.23 18.00
N THR A 20 12.25 24.05 18.58
CA THR A 20 10.81 23.79 18.58
C THR A 20 10.21 23.86 17.18
N THR A 21 10.62 24.84 16.37
CA THR A 21 10.19 24.95 14.96
C THR A 21 10.70 23.77 14.13
N PHE A 22 11.94 23.32 14.37
CA PHE A 22 12.51 22.15 13.71
C PHE A 22 11.77 20.86 14.09
N CYS A 23 11.47 20.66 15.38
CA CYS A 23 10.66 19.52 15.83
C CYS A 23 9.24 19.54 15.23
N ALA A 24 8.61 20.72 15.16
CA ALA A 24 7.30 20.87 14.53
C ALA A 24 7.34 20.56 13.02
N PHE A 25 8.39 21.00 12.33
CA PHE A 25 8.62 20.69 10.92
C PHE A 25 8.81 19.19 10.69
N LEU A 26 9.58 18.51 11.54
CA LEU A 26 9.77 17.06 11.47
C LEU A 26 8.49 16.28 11.73
N ALA A 27 7.68 16.70 12.71
CA ALA A 27 6.37 16.12 12.98
C ALA A 27 5.44 16.30 11.77
N TRP A 28 5.43 17.48 11.16
CA TRP A 28 4.65 17.75 9.95
C TRP A 28 5.12 16.90 8.76
N LEU A 29 6.44 16.74 8.58
CA LEU A 29 7.04 15.94 7.52
C LEU A 29 6.74 14.44 7.71
N SER A 30 6.81 13.93 8.94
CA SER A 30 6.41 12.55 9.27
C SER A 30 4.93 12.30 8.95
N LYS A 31 4.06 13.26 9.31
CA LYS A 31 2.63 13.18 9.04
C LYS A 31 2.34 13.19 7.52
N GLY A 32 3.01 14.06 6.78
CA GLY A 32 2.80 14.22 5.34
C GLY A 32 3.36 13.07 4.50
N LEU A 33 4.56 12.58 4.84
CA LEU A 33 5.27 11.57 4.04
C LEU A 33 4.98 10.12 4.44
N VAL A 34 4.51 9.88 5.66
CA VAL A 34 4.35 8.51 6.16
C VAL A 34 2.90 8.21 6.54
N GLU A 35 2.30 9.01 7.42
CA GLU A 35 0.93 8.71 7.88
C GLU A 35 -0.10 8.83 6.75
N LYS A 36 -0.07 9.94 6.00
CA LYS A 36 -1.02 10.18 4.91
C LYS A 36 -0.99 9.11 3.81
N PRO A 37 0.15 8.75 3.19
CA PRO A 37 0.17 7.71 2.17
C PRO A 37 -0.18 6.32 2.73
N LEU A 38 0.10 6.05 4.00
CA LEU A 38 -0.27 4.79 4.64
C LEU A 38 -1.79 4.70 4.87
N GLU A 39 -2.42 5.80 5.27
CA GLU A 39 -3.88 5.90 5.40
C GLU A 39 -4.57 5.75 4.04
N GLU A 40 -4.12 6.50 3.02
CA GLU A 40 -4.65 6.43 1.65
C GLU A 40 -4.44 5.04 1.02
N SER A 41 -3.28 4.41 1.26
CA SER A 41 -3.01 3.04 0.80
C SER A 41 -3.93 2.03 1.47
N LYS A 42 -4.24 2.20 2.75
CA LYS A 42 -5.15 1.32 3.47
C LYS A 42 -6.58 1.46 2.95
N GLU A 43 -7.03 2.70 2.75
CA GLU A 43 -8.36 2.97 2.18
C GLU A 43 -8.48 2.36 0.77
N THR A 44 -7.46 2.55 -0.06
CA THR A 44 -7.41 1.99 -1.42
C THR A 44 -7.42 0.46 -1.40
N PHE A 45 -6.64 -0.16 -0.50
CA PHE A 45 -6.61 -1.61 -0.35
C PHE A 45 -7.97 -2.18 0.07
N ASN A 46 -8.64 -1.55 1.04
CA ASN A 46 -9.96 -1.96 1.50
C ASN A 46 -11.00 -1.81 0.38
N ARG A 47 -11.00 -0.67 -0.32
CA ARG A 47 -11.91 -0.45 -1.45
C ARG A 47 -11.69 -1.48 -2.56
N PHE A 48 -10.44 -1.85 -2.82
CA PHE A 48 -10.12 -2.91 -3.78
C PHE A 48 -10.64 -4.28 -3.32
N LEU A 49 -10.44 -4.65 -2.06
CA LEU A 49 -10.95 -5.91 -1.51
C LEU A 49 -12.47 -5.98 -1.54
N ASP A 50 -13.16 -4.92 -1.13
CA ASP A 50 -14.62 -4.86 -1.15
C ASP A 50 -15.16 -5.05 -2.58
N LYS A 51 -14.57 -4.34 -3.56
CA LYS A 51 -14.93 -4.49 -4.97
C LYS A 51 -14.65 -5.88 -5.52
N ARG A 52 -13.54 -6.48 -5.10
CA ARG A 52 -13.18 -7.85 -5.50
C ARG A 52 -14.18 -8.88 -4.95
N ILE A 53 -14.57 -8.76 -3.69
CA ILE A 53 -15.58 -9.63 -3.06
C ILE A 53 -16.93 -9.47 -3.75
N GLU A 54 -17.35 -8.24 -4.03
CA GLU A 54 -18.60 -7.93 -4.75
C GLU A 54 -18.61 -8.64 -6.11
N ILE A 55 -17.57 -8.45 -6.93
CA ILE A 55 -17.48 -9.05 -8.27
C ILE A 55 -17.42 -10.58 -8.20
N LEU A 56 -16.61 -11.17 -7.31
CA LEU A 56 -16.52 -12.62 -7.16
C LEU A 56 -17.87 -13.22 -6.72
N THR A 57 -18.62 -12.52 -5.87
CA THR A 57 -19.95 -12.95 -5.42
C THR A 57 -20.95 -12.90 -6.58
N GLU A 58 -21.00 -11.80 -7.34
CA GLU A 58 -21.87 -11.69 -8.51
C GLU A 58 -21.59 -12.81 -9.53
N VAL A 59 -20.32 -13.04 -9.85
CA VAL A 59 -19.88 -14.10 -10.77
C VAL A 59 -20.29 -15.47 -10.25
N LYS A 60 -20.01 -15.78 -8.97
CA LYS A 60 -20.37 -17.05 -8.35
C LYS A 60 -21.87 -17.31 -8.44
N VAL A 61 -22.70 -16.30 -8.19
CA VAL A 61 -24.16 -16.42 -8.27
C VAL A 61 -24.60 -16.81 -9.68
N ARG A 62 -24.02 -16.20 -10.73
CA ARG A 62 -24.33 -16.56 -12.13
C ARG A 62 -23.85 -17.96 -12.48
N LEU A 63 -22.65 -18.36 -12.04
CA LEU A 63 -22.15 -19.72 -12.25
C LEU A 63 -23.03 -20.77 -11.54
N ASN A 64 -23.51 -20.47 -10.33
CA ASN A 64 -24.45 -21.32 -9.61
C ASN A 64 -25.79 -21.45 -10.36
N PHE A 65 -26.32 -20.36 -10.91
CA PHE A 65 -27.52 -20.44 -11.73
C PHE A 65 -27.32 -21.30 -12.99
N ILE A 66 -26.17 -21.20 -13.66
CA ILE A 66 -25.82 -22.10 -14.77
C ILE A 66 -25.78 -23.56 -14.31
N ALA A 67 -25.29 -23.83 -13.09
CA ALA A 67 -25.26 -25.18 -12.53
C ALA A 67 -26.66 -25.72 -12.21
N TYR A 68 -27.55 -24.86 -11.69
CA TYR A 68 -28.92 -25.23 -11.34
C TYR A 68 -29.86 -25.37 -12.55
N PHE A 69 -29.60 -24.62 -13.62
CA PHE A 69 -30.37 -24.64 -14.86
C PHE A 69 -29.49 -25.11 -16.03
N PRO A 70 -29.17 -26.42 -16.12
CA PRO A 70 -28.20 -26.93 -17.10
C PRO A 70 -28.75 -26.97 -18.53
N THR A 71 -30.03 -26.69 -18.75
CA THR A 71 -30.63 -26.69 -20.09
C THR A 71 -30.10 -25.51 -20.90
N THR A 72 -29.88 -25.71 -22.21
CA THR A 72 -29.19 -24.74 -23.06
C THR A 72 -29.98 -23.43 -23.22
N GLU A 73 -31.31 -23.49 -23.20
CA GLU A 73 -32.16 -22.30 -23.31
C GLU A 73 -32.18 -21.48 -22.01
N GLU A 74 -32.25 -22.12 -20.84
CA GLU A 74 -32.30 -21.43 -19.54
C GLU A 74 -30.92 -20.92 -19.09
N SER A 75 -29.84 -21.65 -19.41
CA SER A 75 -28.48 -21.23 -19.09
C SER A 75 -27.94 -20.11 -19.99
N LYS A 76 -28.55 -19.88 -21.15
CA LYS A 76 -28.09 -18.89 -22.13
C LYS A 76 -28.12 -17.48 -21.57
N GLU A 77 -29.21 -17.11 -20.91
CA GLU A 77 -29.37 -15.79 -20.30
C GLU A 77 -28.28 -15.56 -19.23
N PHE A 78 -28.02 -16.55 -18.38
CA PHE A 78 -26.99 -16.43 -17.34
C PHE A 78 -25.57 -16.37 -17.92
N LYS A 79 -25.31 -17.05 -19.04
CA LYS A 79 -24.03 -16.96 -19.78
C LYS A 79 -23.84 -15.58 -20.40
N GLU A 80 -24.88 -15.02 -21.01
CA GLU A 80 -24.87 -13.65 -21.56
C GLU A 80 -24.67 -12.60 -20.46
N GLN A 81 -25.35 -12.74 -19.32
CA GLN A 81 -25.12 -11.88 -18.15
C GLN A 81 -23.68 -11.98 -17.63
N LEU A 82 -23.08 -13.16 -17.70
CA LEU A 82 -21.69 -13.39 -17.33
C LEU A 82 -20.71 -12.70 -18.29
N GLN A 83 -21.00 -12.75 -19.60
CA GLN A 83 -20.23 -12.00 -20.60
C GLN A 83 -20.36 -10.49 -20.39
N GLU A 84 -21.57 -9.99 -20.14
CA GLU A 84 -21.77 -8.56 -19.86
C GLU A 84 -20.99 -8.14 -18.61
N LEU A 85 -21.06 -8.92 -17.53
CA LEU A 85 -20.36 -8.62 -16.29
C LEU A 85 -18.84 -8.56 -16.47
N ILE A 86 -18.28 -9.45 -17.28
CA ILE A 86 -16.85 -9.45 -17.64
C ILE A 86 -16.51 -8.25 -18.52
N LEU A 87 -17.29 -7.97 -19.55
CA LEU A 87 -16.97 -6.95 -20.54
C LEU A 87 -17.24 -5.51 -20.06
N LYS A 88 -18.07 -5.34 -19.03
CA LYS A 88 -18.50 -4.04 -18.53
C LYS A 88 -17.60 -3.51 -17.43
N ASP A 89 -17.30 -2.21 -17.49
CA ASP A 89 -16.63 -1.41 -16.45
C ASP A 89 -15.28 -1.94 -15.93
N GLY A 90 -14.58 -2.77 -16.72
CA GLY A 90 -13.25 -3.29 -16.34
C GLY A 90 -13.27 -4.22 -15.12
N LYS A 91 -14.42 -4.82 -14.77
CA LYS A 91 -14.56 -5.75 -13.63
C LYS A 91 -13.62 -6.96 -13.73
N VAL A 92 -13.15 -7.32 -14.93
CA VAL A 92 -12.10 -8.34 -15.14
C VAL A 92 -10.83 -8.11 -14.35
N GLY A 93 -10.47 -6.84 -14.08
CA GLY A 93 -9.23 -6.50 -13.37
C GLY A 93 -9.19 -7.00 -11.92
N TYR A 94 -10.34 -7.41 -11.38
CA TYR A 94 -10.47 -7.94 -10.03
C TYR A 94 -10.49 -9.47 -9.97
N LEU A 95 -10.54 -10.14 -11.13
CA LEU A 95 -10.54 -11.60 -11.23
C LEU A 95 -9.11 -12.13 -11.47
N ASN A 96 -8.80 -13.28 -10.86
CA ASN A 96 -7.56 -13.98 -11.19
C ASN A 96 -7.62 -14.49 -12.64
N LYS A 97 -6.46 -14.56 -13.30
CA LYS A 97 -6.33 -14.98 -14.70
C LYS A 97 -7.03 -16.32 -14.97
N ASP A 98 -6.75 -17.33 -14.16
CA ASP A 98 -7.30 -18.68 -14.35
C ASP A 98 -8.83 -18.70 -14.18
N THR A 99 -9.35 -17.94 -13.21
CA THR A 99 -10.79 -17.78 -13.00
C THR A 99 -11.44 -17.09 -14.20
N LEU A 100 -10.85 -16.01 -14.70
CA LEU A 100 -11.34 -15.29 -15.87
C LEU A 100 -11.37 -16.19 -17.12
N GLU A 101 -10.30 -16.93 -17.39
CA GLU A 101 -10.24 -17.85 -18.54
C GLU A 101 -11.31 -18.94 -18.46
N ASN A 102 -11.52 -19.52 -17.28
CA ASN A 102 -12.53 -20.56 -17.10
C ASN A 102 -13.96 -19.99 -17.26
N ILE A 103 -14.21 -18.81 -16.70
CA ILE A 103 -15.49 -18.13 -16.85
C ILE A 103 -15.78 -17.83 -18.33
N LEU A 104 -14.80 -17.32 -19.08
CA LEU A 104 -14.94 -17.04 -20.51
C LEU A 104 -15.27 -18.31 -21.31
N LYS A 105 -14.61 -19.43 -21.01
CA LYS A 105 -14.93 -20.72 -21.63
C LYS A 105 -16.37 -21.14 -21.33
N ILE A 106 -16.77 -21.10 -20.05
CA ILE A 106 -18.13 -21.46 -19.61
C ILE A 106 -19.20 -20.58 -20.27
N SER A 107 -18.91 -19.28 -20.44
CA SER A 107 -19.88 -18.32 -20.96
C SER A 107 -20.02 -18.38 -22.48
N ILE A 108 -19.01 -18.82 -23.21
CA ILE A 108 -19.02 -18.92 -24.68
C ILE A 108 -19.48 -20.32 -25.14
N ASP A 109 -19.09 -21.38 -24.41
CA ASP A 109 -19.37 -22.74 -24.85
C ASP A 109 -20.87 -23.06 -24.76
N PRO A 110 -21.49 -23.56 -25.85
CA PRO A 110 -22.93 -23.85 -25.88
C PRO A 110 -23.30 -25.04 -24.98
N LYS A 111 -22.39 -25.99 -24.80
CA LYS A 111 -22.52 -27.09 -23.83
C LYS A 111 -21.72 -26.76 -22.58
N THR A 112 -22.40 -26.73 -21.45
CA THR A 112 -21.76 -26.46 -20.15
C THR A 112 -20.93 -27.67 -19.72
N ASP A 113 -19.62 -27.50 -19.58
CA ASP A 113 -18.77 -28.48 -18.91
C ASP A 113 -18.99 -28.38 -17.39
N GLU A 114 -19.77 -29.33 -16.85
CA GLU A 114 -20.14 -29.38 -15.44
C GLU A 114 -18.91 -29.52 -14.52
N LYS A 115 -17.87 -30.24 -14.97
CA LYS A 115 -16.65 -30.43 -14.17
C LYS A 115 -15.87 -29.13 -14.08
N LEU A 116 -15.73 -28.41 -15.19
CA LEU A 116 -15.10 -27.10 -15.23
C LEU A 116 -15.89 -26.06 -14.42
N LEU A 117 -17.22 -26.09 -14.53
CA LEU A 117 -18.11 -25.19 -13.80
C LEU A 117 -17.98 -25.34 -12.29
N LEU A 118 -18.11 -26.57 -11.78
CA LEU A 118 -18.02 -26.85 -10.35
C LEU A 118 -16.61 -26.57 -9.81
N ALA A 119 -15.56 -26.89 -10.58
CA ALA A 119 -14.19 -26.53 -10.21
C ALA A 119 -14.01 -25.01 -10.12
N THR A 120 -14.58 -24.24 -11.05
CA THR A 120 -14.51 -22.78 -11.06
C THR A 120 -15.26 -22.17 -9.87
N ILE A 121 -16.46 -22.69 -9.55
CA ILE A 121 -17.22 -22.27 -8.35
C ILE A 121 -16.41 -22.51 -7.09
N LYS A 122 -15.79 -23.70 -6.96
CA LYS A 122 -14.95 -24.05 -5.82
C LYS A 122 -13.74 -23.11 -5.68
N ASN A 123 -13.06 -22.81 -6.78
CA ASN A 123 -11.92 -21.89 -6.76
C ASN A 123 -12.33 -20.46 -6.34
N ILE A 124 -13.50 -20.00 -6.78
CA ILE A 124 -14.06 -18.71 -6.36
C ILE A 124 -14.40 -18.74 -4.85
N ASP A 125 -14.92 -19.85 -4.35
CA ASP A 125 -15.21 -20.02 -2.92
C ASP A 125 -13.98 -19.99 -2.03
N GLU A 126 -12.90 -20.65 -2.46
CA GLU A 126 -11.62 -20.60 -1.76
C GLU A 126 -11.04 -19.17 -1.76
N ASP A 127 -11.13 -18.44 -2.88
CA ASP A 127 -10.67 -17.05 -2.99
C ASP A 127 -11.51 -16.09 -2.12
N LEU A 128 -12.85 -16.22 -2.18
CA LEU A 128 -13.77 -15.46 -1.32
C LEU A 128 -13.50 -15.73 0.16
N SER A 129 -13.32 -17.00 0.54
CA SER A 129 -13.00 -17.38 1.92
C SER A 129 -11.69 -16.77 2.38
N ALA A 130 -10.65 -16.78 1.54
CA ALA A 130 -9.37 -16.17 1.86
C ALA A 130 -9.48 -14.64 2.03
N GLN A 131 -10.26 -13.96 1.19
CA GLN A 131 -10.48 -12.51 1.31
C GLN A 131 -11.30 -12.14 2.54
N ILE A 132 -12.39 -12.88 2.80
CA ILE A 132 -13.22 -12.70 3.99
C ILE A 132 -12.40 -12.98 5.26
N SER A 133 -11.55 -14.00 5.27
CA SER A 133 -10.65 -14.31 6.39
C SER A 133 -9.71 -13.14 6.68
N LYS A 134 -9.14 -12.49 5.67
CA LYS A 134 -8.29 -11.30 5.87
C LYS A 134 -9.06 -10.16 6.54
N ILE A 135 -10.29 -9.91 6.09
CA ILE A 135 -11.17 -8.89 6.69
C ILE A 135 -11.52 -9.28 8.13
N GLN A 136 -11.84 -10.54 8.39
CA GLN A 136 -12.13 -11.04 9.74
C GLN A 136 -10.91 -10.97 10.65
N ASP A 137 -9.71 -11.25 10.15
CA ASP A 137 -8.47 -11.11 10.88
C ASP A 137 -8.21 -9.65 11.24
N GLU A 138 -8.41 -8.71 10.30
CA GLU A 138 -8.37 -7.28 10.59
C GLU A 138 -9.42 -6.86 11.62
N ILE A 139 -10.68 -7.28 11.46
CA ILE A 139 -11.74 -6.98 12.42
C ILE A 139 -11.44 -7.58 13.79
N SER A 140 -10.89 -8.79 13.85
CA SER A 140 -10.53 -9.47 15.09
C SER A 140 -9.31 -8.81 15.74
N PHE A 141 -8.36 -8.33 14.94
CA PHE A 141 -7.27 -7.48 15.39
C PHE A 141 -7.85 -6.18 15.96
N PHE A 142 -8.65 -5.44 15.21
CA PHE A 142 -9.30 -4.23 15.71
C PHE A 142 -10.14 -4.50 16.96
N ARG A 143 -10.83 -5.63 17.08
CA ARG A 143 -11.63 -5.97 18.27
C ARG A 143 -10.77 -6.36 19.48
N LYS A 144 -9.70 -7.12 19.28
CA LYS A 144 -8.74 -7.48 20.35
C LYS A 144 -7.89 -6.29 20.79
N PHE A 145 -7.61 -5.36 19.89
CA PHE A 145 -6.78 -4.18 20.13
C PHE A 145 -7.59 -2.89 20.36
N SER A 146 -8.89 -2.83 20.08
CA SER A 146 -9.77 -1.70 20.43
C SER A 146 -10.12 -1.69 21.92
N ASN A 147 -10.04 -2.85 22.58
CA ASN A 147 -9.81 -2.93 24.03
C ASN A 147 -8.35 -2.62 24.35
N PHE A 148 -7.91 -1.42 23.95
CA PHE A 148 -6.53 -1.03 24.11
C PHE A 148 -6.20 -0.91 25.60
N ASN A 149 -5.42 -1.85 26.13
CA ASN A 149 -4.65 -1.62 27.36
C ASN A 149 -3.66 -0.49 27.05
N PRO A 150 -3.85 0.74 27.56
CA PRO A 150 -3.17 1.96 27.11
C PRO A 150 -1.65 1.82 26.97
N PHE A 151 -1.05 0.93 27.77
CA PHE A 151 0.36 0.57 27.71
C PHE A 151 0.85 0.00 26.38
N LYS A 152 0.10 -0.85 25.68
CA LYS A 152 0.54 -1.37 24.37
C LYS A 152 0.49 -0.28 23.28
N LYS A 153 -0.38 0.74 23.43
CA LYS A 153 -0.56 1.83 22.44
C LYS A 153 0.58 2.80 22.63
N PHE A 154 0.84 3.11 23.90
CA PHE A 154 2.03 3.82 24.32
C PHE A 154 3.29 3.11 23.81
N TRP A 155 3.43 1.79 23.96
CA TRP A 155 4.60 1.06 23.47
C TRP A 155 4.72 1.08 21.95
N GLY A 156 3.63 0.84 21.22
CA GLY A 156 3.62 0.90 19.75
C GLY A 156 3.96 2.30 19.22
N LEU A 157 3.34 3.34 19.77
CA LEU A 157 3.66 4.73 19.44
C LEU A 157 5.07 5.12 19.86
N SER A 158 5.55 4.64 21.00
CA SER A 158 6.90 4.88 21.50
C SER A 158 7.95 4.19 20.62
N LEU A 159 7.68 2.98 20.14
CA LEU A 159 8.56 2.23 19.24
C LEU A 159 8.58 2.85 17.83
N LEU A 160 7.43 3.29 17.31
CA LEU A 160 7.37 4.10 16.08
C LEU A 160 8.13 5.42 16.24
N SER A 161 7.92 6.13 17.35
CA SER A 161 8.63 7.38 17.65
C SER A 161 10.14 7.14 17.75
N ALA A 162 10.57 6.04 18.38
CA ALA A 162 11.97 5.65 18.47
C ALA A 162 12.56 5.32 17.09
N GLN A 163 11.81 4.63 16.22
CA GLN A 163 12.21 4.38 14.84
C GLN A 163 12.38 5.69 14.05
N TYR A 164 11.49 6.66 14.22
CA TYR A 164 11.62 7.97 13.60
C TYR A 164 12.79 8.77 14.15
N ILE A 165 13.02 8.75 15.46
CA ILE A 165 14.19 9.38 16.09
C ILE A 165 15.48 8.76 15.56
N LEU A 166 15.55 7.44 15.46
CA LEU A 166 16.71 6.74 14.87
C LEU A 166 16.92 7.12 13.41
N SER A 167 15.85 7.12 12.61
CA SER A 167 15.91 7.49 11.19
C SER A 167 16.36 8.94 11.01
N LEU A 168 15.82 9.84 11.82
CA LEU A 168 16.22 11.26 11.84
C LEU A 168 17.68 11.43 12.24
N THR A 169 18.13 10.70 13.26
CA THR A 169 19.52 10.74 13.74
C THR A 169 20.48 10.23 12.67
N LEU A 170 20.10 9.17 11.94
CA LEU A 170 20.85 8.68 10.79
C LEU A 170 20.93 9.71 9.67
N ILE A 171 19.80 10.33 9.30
CA ILE A 171 19.75 11.36 8.25
C ILE A 171 20.60 12.57 8.63
N THR A 172 20.42 13.10 9.84
CA THR A 172 21.19 14.26 10.32
C THR A 172 22.68 13.94 10.45
N SER A 173 23.05 12.75 10.92
CA SER A 173 24.43 12.29 10.95
C SER A 173 25.02 12.18 9.54
N PHE A 174 24.27 11.64 8.58
CA PHE A 174 24.69 11.56 7.19
C PHE A 174 24.92 12.96 6.58
N PHE A 175 23.99 13.90 6.76
CA PHE A 175 24.15 15.28 6.29
C PHE A 175 25.34 15.97 6.97
N TYR A 176 25.53 15.76 8.27
CA TYR A 176 26.68 16.29 9.00
C TYR A 176 28.00 15.77 8.43
N LEU A 177 28.10 14.46 8.17
CA LEU A 177 29.28 13.85 7.54
C LEU A 177 29.54 14.40 6.11
N VAL A 178 28.47 14.60 5.32
CA VAL A 178 28.58 15.21 3.99
C VAL A 178 29.12 16.64 4.08
N ILE A 179 28.58 17.46 4.99
CA ILE A 179 29.02 18.84 5.19
C ILE A 179 30.48 18.88 5.67
N LEU A 180 30.83 18.03 6.64
CA LEU A 180 32.19 17.96 7.19
C LEU A 180 33.19 17.47 6.13
N GLY A 181 32.77 16.52 5.29
CA GLY A 181 33.54 16.09 4.11
C GLY A 181 33.74 17.22 3.10
N LEU A 182 32.70 18.01 2.81
CA LEU A 182 32.79 19.19 1.94
C LEU A 182 33.69 20.28 2.51
N ILE A 183 33.84 20.39 3.84
CA ILE A 183 34.76 21.37 4.46
C ILE A 183 36.21 20.84 4.41
N THR A 184 36.41 19.57 4.77
CA THR A 184 37.74 19.01 5.10
C THR A 184 38.50 18.42 3.90
N PHE A 185 37.81 17.86 2.90
CA PHE A 185 38.48 17.17 1.79
C PHE A 185 39.03 18.15 0.72
N SER A 186 39.95 17.64 -0.11
CA SER A 186 40.55 18.40 -1.20
C SER A 186 39.53 18.77 -2.29
N LEU A 187 39.81 19.85 -3.02
CA LEU A 187 38.94 20.40 -4.08
C LEU A 187 38.38 19.36 -5.08
N PRO A 188 39.17 18.39 -5.61
CA PRO A 188 38.63 17.37 -6.53
C PRO A 188 37.61 16.44 -5.89
N PHE A 189 37.73 16.16 -4.59
CA PHE A 189 36.79 15.30 -3.87
C PHE A 189 35.44 16.00 -3.65
N LYS A 190 35.44 17.33 -3.42
CA LYS A 190 34.22 18.14 -3.29
C LYS A 190 33.43 18.15 -4.60
N ILE A 191 34.11 18.32 -5.73
CA ILE A 191 33.50 18.32 -7.06
C ILE A 191 32.90 16.94 -7.36
N GLY A 192 33.62 15.85 -7.05
CA GLY A 192 33.10 14.50 -7.20
C GLY A 192 31.82 14.24 -6.38
N LEU A 193 31.79 14.70 -5.12
CA LEU A 193 30.63 14.54 -4.24
C LEU A 193 29.40 15.32 -4.75
N ILE A 194 29.61 16.55 -5.23
CA ILE A 194 28.54 17.38 -5.84
C ILE A 194 27.98 16.71 -7.11
N ILE A 195 28.85 16.17 -7.97
CA ILE A 195 28.43 15.46 -9.19
C ILE A 195 27.59 14.22 -8.86
N ILE A 196 27.98 13.47 -7.83
CA ILE A 196 27.24 12.29 -7.37
C ILE A 196 25.85 12.68 -6.85
N VAL A 197 25.75 13.76 -6.05
CA VAL A 197 24.46 14.26 -5.56
C VAL A 197 23.55 14.71 -6.72
N ILE A 198 24.10 15.40 -7.72
CA ILE A 198 23.37 15.81 -8.92
C ILE A 198 22.88 14.59 -9.71
N LEU A 199 23.72 13.55 -9.86
CA LEU A 199 23.35 12.30 -10.53
C LEU A 199 22.23 11.56 -9.78
N ILE A 200 22.30 11.48 -8.45
CA ILE A 200 21.25 10.86 -7.62
C ILE A 200 19.93 11.63 -7.76
N LEU A 201 19.96 12.96 -7.71
CA LEU A 201 18.78 13.79 -7.89
C LEU A 201 18.18 13.67 -9.31
N TYR A 202 19.02 13.59 -10.34
CA TYR A 202 18.58 13.36 -11.71
C TYR A 202 17.92 11.98 -11.88
N PHE A 203 18.48 10.93 -11.28
CA PHE A 203 17.87 9.61 -11.30
C PHE A 203 16.55 9.55 -10.53
N LEU A 204 16.48 10.21 -9.36
CA LEU A 204 15.25 10.32 -8.59
C LEU A 204 14.16 11.09 -9.34
N SER A 205 14.49 12.21 -9.98
CA SER A 205 13.51 12.98 -10.75
C SER A 205 13.00 12.21 -11.97
N LYS A 206 13.89 11.45 -12.63
CA LYS A 206 13.52 10.58 -13.75
C LYS A 206 12.65 9.42 -13.30
N TYR A 207 12.86 8.89 -12.09
CA TYR A 207 12.06 7.80 -11.54
C TYR A 207 10.66 8.29 -11.13
N ILE A 208 10.56 9.47 -10.52
CA ILE A 208 9.28 10.09 -10.13
C ILE A 208 8.43 10.47 -11.35
N ASN A 209 9.05 11.02 -12.40
CA ASN A 209 8.33 11.42 -13.62
C ASN A 209 8.03 10.26 -14.59
N LYS A 210 8.38 9.02 -14.23
CA LYS A 210 8.05 7.81 -15.00
C LYS A 210 6.88 7.01 -14.42
N SER A 211 6.37 7.41 -13.27
CA SER A 211 5.07 6.98 -12.72
C SER A 211 3.99 7.96 -13.15
#